data_AF-A0A3C1USW2-F1
#
_entry.id   AF-A0A3C1USW2-F1
#
_cell.length_a   1.000
_cell.length_b   1.000
_cell.length_c   1.000
_cell.angle_alpha   90.00
_cell.angle_beta   90.00
_cell.angle_gamma   90.00
#
_symmetry.space_group_name_H-M   'P 1'
#
loop_
_entity.id
_entity.type
_entity.pdbx_description
1 polymer ?
#
loop_
_entity_poly.entity_id
_entity_poly.type
_entity_poly.pdbx_seq_one_letter_code
_entity_poly.pdbx_strand_id
1 'polypeptide(L)'
;FWAWELGIPDQAKVIDADQGTADCPPLWSIIQMNYPARVNRPAVKLTFYDGKKLPPADLFYGEEIPSNGSLIIGSKGTLLTRTWHGGENEDDMFLLLPKKTFIDYQTISPSVPRVKDHHFEWIQACKGLTKTEANFDYAATLTEGLLVGQLALRTGQSIAWDPQRMKAINCPEAESLIKPRFRRGWEI
;
A
#
# COMPACT_ATOMS: atom_id res chain seq x y z
N PHE A 1 2.77 4.83 -1.32
CA PHE A 1 2.49 4.44 -2.73
C PHE A 1 2.76 5.61 -3.69
N TRP A 2 1.92 6.66 -3.68
CA TRP A 2 2.02 7.82 -4.57
C TRP A 2 3.38 8.55 -4.53
N ALA A 3 3.82 8.99 -3.33
CA ALA A 3 5.05 9.77 -3.17
C ALA A 3 6.35 9.07 -3.62
N TRP A 4 6.31 7.73 -3.74
CA TRP A 4 7.45 6.91 -4.18
C TRP A 4 7.25 6.31 -5.57
N GLU A 5 6.11 6.61 -6.21
CA GLU A 5 5.74 6.10 -7.54
C GLU A 5 5.89 4.57 -7.67
N LEU A 6 5.49 3.84 -6.63
CA LEU A 6 5.79 2.41 -6.48
C LEU A 6 5.40 1.56 -7.70
N GLY A 7 4.28 1.88 -8.35
CA GLY A 7 3.77 1.08 -9.46
C GLY A 7 3.15 -0.24 -8.98
N ILE A 8 3.40 -1.32 -9.71
CA ILE A 8 2.83 -2.65 -9.44
C ILE A 8 3.96 -3.56 -8.93
N PRO A 9 3.73 -4.37 -7.88
CA PRO A 9 4.72 -5.33 -7.42
C PRO A 9 4.95 -6.43 -8.47
N ASP A 10 6.18 -6.94 -8.55
CA ASP A 10 6.54 -8.09 -9.39
C ASP A 10 6.47 -9.41 -8.61
N GLN A 11 6.36 -9.33 -7.28
CA GLN A 11 6.25 -10.48 -6.41
C GLN A 11 5.41 -10.20 -5.18
N ALA A 12 4.62 -11.19 -4.75
CA ALA A 12 4.00 -11.22 -3.44
C ALA A 12 4.11 -12.59 -2.78
N LYS A 13 4.16 -12.63 -1.46
CA LYS A 13 4.10 -13.88 -0.67
C LYS A 13 3.48 -13.63 0.70
N VAL A 14 2.81 -14.64 1.24
CA VAL A 14 2.41 -14.67 2.64
C VAL A 14 3.64 -15.01 3.49
N ILE A 15 3.94 -14.20 4.51
CA ILE A 15 4.92 -14.52 5.54
C ILE A 15 4.27 -15.42 6.59
N ASP A 16 3.08 -15.03 7.05
CA ASP A 16 2.29 -15.76 8.04
C ASP A 16 0.82 -15.32 7.93
N ALA A 17 -0.13 -16.17 8.28
CA ALA A 17 -1.55 -15.84 8.28
C ALA A 17 -2.34 -16.80 9.17
N ASP A 18 -3.52 -16.36 9.62
CA ASP A 18 -4.49 -17.29 10.19
C ASP A 18 -5.03 -18.24 9.12
N GLN A 19 -5.80 -19.24 9.55
CA GLN A 19 -6.57 -20.06 8.64
C GLN A 19 -7.76 -19.27 8.09
N GLY A 20 -7.79 -19.09 6.77
CA GLY A 20 -8.99 -18.63 6.04
C GLY A 20 -9.90 -19.78 5.63
N THR A 21 -11.04 -19.44 5.03
CA THR A 21 -11.92 -20.40 4.35
C THR A 21 -11.98 -20.10 2.85
N ALA A 22 -12.75 -20.88 2.09
CA ALA A 22 -12.99 -20.59 0.68
C ALA A 22 -13.70 -19.24 0.47
N ASP A 23 -14.55 -18.84 1.42
CA ASP A 23 -15.45 -17.69 1.32
C ASP A 23 -15.00 -16.49 2.17
N CYS A 24 -14.22 -16.73 3.22
CA CYS A 24 -13.77 -15.69 4.15
C CYS A 24 -12.25 -15.63 4.21
N PRO A 25 -11.64 -14.42 4.13
CA PRO A 25 -10.22 -14.26 4.38
C PRO A 25 -9.89 -14.61 5.85
N PRO A 26 -8.61 -14.89 6.17
CA PRO A 26 -8.19 -15.12 7.54
C PRO A 26 -8.42 -13.88 8.42
N LEU A 27 -8.54 -14.08 9.73
CA LEU A 27 -8.72 -12.98 10.69
C LEU A 27 -7.51 -12.04 10.77
N TRP A 28 -6.33 -12.52 10.37
CA TRP A 28 -5.10 -11.75 10.29
C TRP A 28 -4.16 -12.33 9.23
N SER A 29 -3.31 -11.48 8.67
CA SER A 29 -2.27 -11.88 7.72
C SER A 29 -1.05 -10.96 7.77
N ILE A 30 0.09 -11.48 7.36
CA ILE A 30 1.33 -10.75 7.13
C ILE A 30 1.79 -11.05 5.72
N ILE A 31 1.69 -10.08 4.83
CA ILE A 31 1.97 -10.24 3.39
C ILE A 31 3.16 -9.37 3.02
N GLN A 32 4.12 -9.95 2.32
CA GLN A 32 5.23 -9.21 1.71
C GLN A 32 4.98 -9.01 0.22
N MET A 33 5.13 -7.79 -0.26
CA MET A 33 5.13 -7.42 -1.67
C MET A 33 6.46 -6.76 -2.03
N ASN A 34 7.04 -7.18 -3.16
CA ASN A 34 8.25 -6.56 -3.69
C ASN A 34 7.87 -5.69 -4.88
N TYR A 35 8.29 -4.43 -4.81
CA TYR A 35 8.16 -3.47 -5.88
C TYR A 35 9.52 -3.31 -6.55
N PRO A 36 9.62 -3.51 -7.88
CA PRO A 36 10.89 -3.41 -8.59
C PRO A 36 11.43 -1.98 -8.55
N ALA A 37 12.73 -1.84 -8.80
CA ALA A 37 13.34 -0.53 -8.96
C ALA A 37 12.74 0.21 -10.17
N ARG A 38 12.68 1.53 -10.07
CA ARG A 38 12.28 2.44 -11.15
C ARG A 38 13.38 3.46 -11.41
N VAL A 39 13.27 4.20 -12.52
CA VAL A 39 14.33 5.09 -13.05
C VAL A 39 15.09 5.86 -11.96
N ASN A 40 14.37 6.47 -11.02
CA ASN A 40 14.95 7.26 -9.92
C ASN A 40 14.58 6.75 -8.53
N ARG A 41 14.14 5.49 -8.39
CA ARG A 41 13.67 4.92 -7.11
C ARG A 41 14.20 3.50 -6.92
N PRO A 42 14.84 3.17 -5.78
CA PRO A 42 15.27 1.80 -5.52
C PRO A 42 14.07 0.87 -5.36
N ALA A 43 14.32 -0.44 -5.49
CA ALA A 43 13.31 -1.45 -5.19
C ALA A 43 12.81 -1.31 -3.74
N VAL A 44 11.52 -1.54 -3.53
CA VAL A 44 10.86 -1.40 -2.22
C VAL A 44 10.26 -2.72 -1.81
N LYS A 45 10.57 -3.15 -0.59
CA LYS A 45 9.90 -4.27 0.07
C LYS A 45 8.83 -3.70 1.00
N LEU A 46 7.58 -4.03 0.74
CA LEU A 46 6.45 -3.63 1.57
C LEU A 46 5.95 -4.85 2.34
N THR A 47 5.83 -4.73 3.66
CA THR A 47 5.19 -5.74 4.49
C THR A 47 3.89 -5.16 5.05
N PHE A 48 2.77 -5.80 4.73
CA PHE A 48 1.45 -5.44 5.21
C PHE A 48 1.09 -6.34 6.40
N TYR A 49 0.78 -5.73 7.54
CA TYR A 49 0.34 -6.42 8.75
C TYR A 49 -1.14 -6.11 8.96
N ASP A 50 -1.94 -7.16 9.10
CA ASP A 50 -3.40 -7.07 9.26
C ASP A 50 -3.87 -7.82 10.52
N GLY A 51 -5.09 -7.53 10.98
CA GLY A 51 -5.75 -8.29 12.05
C GLY A 51 -5.02 -8.23 13.40
N LYS A 52 -4.59 -7.02 13.81
CA LYS A 52 -3.83 -6.74 15.04
C LYS A 52 -2.41 -7.32 15.09
N LYS A 53 -1.91 -7.89 13.99
CA LYS A 53 -0.47 -8.17 13.86
C LYS A 53 0.27 -6.85 13.71
N LEU A 54 1.48 -6.79 14.27
CA LEU A 54 2.30 -5.60 14.32
C LEU A 54 3.71 -5.90 13.79
N PRO A 55 4.40 -4.91 13.20
CA PRO A 55 5.82 -5.02 12.89
C PRO A 55 6.66 -5.26 14.15
N PRO A 56 7.92 -5.75 14.00
CA PRO A 56 8.87 -5.83 15.10
C PRO A 56 9.01 -4.50 15.86
N ALA A 57 9.00 -4.58 17.20
CA ALA A 57 8.97 -3.40 18.07
C ALA A 57 10.24 -2.53 17.99
N ASP A 58 11.38 -3.12 17.62
CA ASP A 58 12.65 -2.42 17.44
C ASP A 58 12.59 -1.36 16.31
N LEU A 59 11.71 -1.55 15.32
CA LEU A 59 11.50 -0.58 14.25
C LEU A 59 10.89 0.75 14.73
N PHE A 60 10.32 0.78 15.94
CA PHE A 60 9.69 1.95 16.56
C PHE A 60 10.64 2.69 17.51
N TYR A 61 11.88 2.23 17.69
CA TYR A 61 12.88 2.90 18.54
C TYR A 61 12.40 3.21 19.97
N GLY A 62 11.55 2.34 20.54
CA GLY A 62 10.99 2.49 21.88
C GLY A 62 9.78 3.42 21.99
N GLU A 63 9.29 3.96 20.86
CA GLU A 63 8.03 4.68 20.81
C GLU A 63 6.82 3.74 20.89
N GLU A 64 5.68 4.30 21.29
CA GLU A 64 4.41 3.58 21.29
C GLU A 64 4.05 3.11 19.88
N ILE A 65 3.61 1.86 19.77
CA ILE A 65 3.16 1.27 18.51
C ILE A 65 1.69 1.63 18.31
N PRO A 66 1.33 2.44 17.30
CA PRO A 66 -0.05 2.81 17.06
C PRO A 66 -0.87 1.62 16.53
N SER A 67 -2.19 1.69 16.67
CA SER A 67 -3.11 0.65 16.17
C SER A 67 -3.25 0.63 14.64
N ASN A 68 -2.82 1.70 13.97
CA ASN A 68 -2.79 1.84 12.51
C ASN A 68 -1.60 2.74 12.13
N GLY A 69 -1.19 2.75 10.86
CA GLY A 69 -0.12 3.61 10.38
C GLY A 69 0.82 2.91 9.41
N SER A 70 1.98 3.51 9.22
CA SER A 70 2.99 3.03 8.29
C SER A 70 4.39 3.40 8.78
N LEU A 71 5.35 2.52 8.52
CA LEU A 71 6.77 2.76 8.72
C LEU A 71 7.45 2.88 7.36
N ILE A 72 8.13 3.99 7.12
CA ILE A 72 9.04 4.16 5.98
C ILE A 72 10.47 4.08 6.52
N ILE A 73 11.10 2.94 6.29
CA ILE A 73 12.42 2.61 6.85
C ILE A 73 13.51 3.10 5.89
N GLY A 74 14.27 4.10 6.32
CA GLY A 74 15.42 4.65 5.59
C GLY A 74 16.76 4.27 6.21
N SER A 75 17.85 4.65 5.55
CA SER A 75 19.22 4.35 6.03
C SER A 75 19.63 5.14 7.29
N LYS A 76 18.98 6.28 7.55
CA LYS A 76 19.27 7.16 8.69
C LYS A 76 18.27 7.05 9.84
N GLY A 77 17.11 6.44 9.59
CA GLY A 77 15.99 6.43 10.52
C GLY A 77 14.69 6.05 9.83
N THR A 78 13.60 6.09 10.59
CA THR A 78 12.28 5.66 10.16
C THR A 78 11.29 6.82 10.27
N LEU A 79 10.45 7.01 9.25
CA LEU A 79 9.28 7.87 9.33
C LEU A 79 8.08 7.01 9.72
N LEU A 80 7.46 7.33 10.85
CA LEU A 80 6.28 6.68 11.40
C LEU A 80 5.03 7.56 11.19
N THR A 81 3.96 7.01 10.61
CA THR A 81 2.62 7.58 10.70
C THR A 81 1.79 6.80 11.73
N ARG A 82 0.87 7.49 12.43
CA ARG A 82 0.06 6.90 13.52
C ARG A 82 -1.38 6.59 13.12
N THR A 83 -1.79 7.01 11.93
CA THR A 83 -3.11 6.73 11.37
C THR A 83 -3.00 6.34 9.89
N TRP A 84 -4.11 5.87 9.31
CA TRP A 84 -4.20 5.53 7.88
C TRP A 84 -4.04 6.74 6.95
N HIS A 85 -4.19 7.96 7.45
CA HIS A 85 -4.02 9.22 6.70
C HIS A 85 -2.83 10.07 7.20
N GLY A 86 -1.98 9.53 8.07
CA GLY A 86 -0.80 10.22 8.61
C GLY A 86 -0.88 10.39 10.13
N GLY A 87 -1.66 11.36 10.58
CA GLY A 87 -1.90 11.70 11.98
C GLY A 87 -3.29 12.30 12.19
N GLU A 88 -3.60 12.73 13.41
CA GLU A 88 -4.93 13.29 13.74
C GLU A 88 -5.08 14.78 13.34
N ASN A 89 -3.97 15.49 13.18
CA ASN A 89 -3.92 16.90 12.79
C ASN A 89 -2.59 17.22 12.08
N GLU A 90 -2.47 18.43 11.53
CA GLU A 90 -1.33 18.85 10.71
C GLU A 90 0.01 18.77 11.46
N ASP A 91 0.03 18.99 12.76
CA ASP A 91 1.23 18.94 13.60
C ASP A 91 1.67 17.49 13.93
N ASP A 92 0.78 16.52 13.77
CA ASP A 92 0.99 15.11 14.12
C ASP A 92 1.13 14.17 12.91
N MET A 93 1.25 14.70 11.69
CA MET A 93 1.23 13.92 10.44
C MET A 93 2.23 12.77 10.36
N PHE A 94 3.39 12.90 11.00
CA PHE A 94 4.39 11.84 11.11
C PHE A 94 5.35 12.10 12.28
N LEU A 95 6.15 11.09 12.59
CA LEU A 95 7.24 11.15 13.55
C LEU A 95 8.52 10.58 12.93
N LEU A 96 9.64 11.29 13.07
CA LEU A 96 10.95 10.81 12.64
C LEU A 96 11.68 10.12 13.80
N LEU A 97 12.14 8.90 13.56
CA LEU A 97 12.75 8.01 14.53
C LEU A 97 14.18 7.65 14.17
N PRO A 98 15.10 7.58 15.14
CA PRO A 98 14.89 7.89 16.57
C PRO A 98 14.86 9.40 16.82
N LYS A 99 13.95 9.88 17.68
CA LYS A 99 13.69 11.32 17.93
C LYS A 99 14.95 12.16 18.14
N LYS A 100 15.92 11.63 18.90
CA LYS A 100 17.20 12.30 19.22
C LYS A 100 18.01 12.70 17.98
N THR A 101 17.83 12.01 16.86
CA THR A 101 18.55 12.28 15.60
C THR A 101 17.90 13.42 14.80
N PHE A 102 16.62 13.70 15.07
CA PHE A 102 15.79 14.62 14.29
C PHE A 102 15.28 15.78 15.14
N ILE A 103 15.93 16.09 16.27
CA ILE A 103 15.52 17.20 17.16
C ILE A 103 15.53 18.56 16.45
N ASP A 104 16.47 18.74 15.52
CA ASP A 104 16.62 19.98 14.74
C ASP A 104 15.97 19.86 13.34
N TYR A 105 15.14 18.85 13.10
CA TYR A 105 14.45 18.70 11.84
C TYR A 105 13.47 19.87 11.63
N GLN A 106 13.64 20.56 10.50
CA GLN A 106 12.68 21.56 10.04
C GLN A 106 11.76 20.94 8.99
N THR A 107 10.46 21.18 9.14
CA THR A 107 9.48 20.73 8.15
C THR A 107 9.73 21.39 6.80
N ILE A 108 9.33 20.70 5.73
CA ILE A 108 9.45 21.22 4.37
C ILE A 108 8.27 22.13 4.03
N SER A 109 8.53 23.16 3.22
CA SER A 109 7.45 23.96 2.67
C SER A 109 6.52 23.08 1.80
N PRO A 110 5.19 23.29 1.83
CA PRO A 110 4.27 22.56 0.98
C PRO A 110 4.67 22.66 -0.49
N SER A 111 4.83 21.51 -1.15
CA SER A 111 5.23 21.42 -2.56
C SER A 111 4.08 20.97 -3.48
N VAL A 112 2.94 20.59 -2.91
CA VAL A 112 1.75 20.10 -3.62
C VAL A 112 0.57 20.99 -3.25
N PRO A 113 -0.25 21.43 -4.23
CA PRO A 113 -1.47 22.20 -3.94
C PRO A 113 -2.38 21.47 -2.95
N ARG A 114 -2.87 22.18 -1.94
CA ARG A 114 -3.86 21.65 -1.02
C ARG A 114 -5.26 21.98 -1.53
N VAL A 115 -6.14 20.99 -1.51
CA VAL A 115 -7.57 21.18 -1.73
C VAL A 115 -8.28 21.34 -0.39
N LYS A 116 -9.43 22.03 -0.40
CA LYS A 116 -10.23 22.21 0.81
C LYS A 116 -10.64 20.86 1.42
N ASP A 117 -11.15 19.98 0.57
CA ASP A 117 -11.50 18.60 0.88
C ASP A 117 -11.67 17.82 -0.44
N HIS A 118 -11.76 16.49 -0.35
CA HIS A 118 -11.85 15.61 -1.51
C HIS A 118 -13.19 15.74 -2.27
N HIS A 119 -14.29 16.14 -1.62
CA HIS A 119 -15.57 16.39 -2.31
C HIS A 119 -15.49 17.67 -3.14
N PHE A 120 -14.88 18.71 -2.59
CA PHE A 120 -14.65 19.96 -3.31
C PHE A 120 -13.77 19.74 -4.53
N GLU A 121 -12.66 18.99 -4.40
CA GLU A 121 -11.82 18.59 -5.54
C GLU A 121 -12.65 17.89 -6.62
N TRP A 122 -13.46 16.91 -6.23
CA TRP A 122 -14.32 16.18 -7.16
C TRP A 122 -15.32 17.09 -7.88
N ILE A 123 -15.98 18.01 -7.16
CA ILE A 123 -16.90 18.99 -7.75
C ILE A 123 -16.18 19.90 -8.76
N GLN A 124 -14.97 20.37 -8.46
CA GLN A 124 -14.17 21.19 -9.38
C GLN A 124 -13.79 20.41 -10.64
N ALA A 125 -13.42 19.14 -10.49
CA ALA A 125 -13.11 18.26 -11.61
C ALA A 125 -14.34 18.01 -12.49
N CYS A 126 -15.52 17.75 -11.90
CA CYS A 126 -16.78 17.61 -12.65
C CYS A 126 -17.17 18.88 -13.43
N LYS A 127 -16.74 20.05 -12.96
CA LYS A 127 -16.92 21.34 -13.67
C LYS A 127 -15.84 21.61 -14.72
N GLY A 128 -14.86 20.72 -14.89
CA GLY A 128 -13.76 20.88 -15.84
C GLY A 128 -12.69 21.89 -15.41
N LEU A 129 -12.66 22.26 -14.13
CA LEU A 129 -11.75 23.30 -13.61
C LEU A 129 -10.42 22.71 -13.11
N THR A 130 -10.42 21.44 -12.71
CA THR A 130 -9.23 20.72 -12.23
C THR A 130 -9.28 19.25 -12.67
N LYS A 131 -8.27 18.46 -12.29
CA LYS A 131 -8.31 16.98 -12.30
C LYS A 131 -8.42 16.48 -10.85
N THR A 132 -8.86 15.23 -10.68
CA THR A 132 -8.79 14.55 -9.37
C THR A 132 -7.41 13.94 -9.16
N GLU A 133 -6.88 14.03 -7.95
CA GLU A 133 -5.61 13.39 -7.58
C GLU A 133 -5.78 11.86 -7.47
N ALA A 134 -6.96 11.41 -7.01
CA ALA A 134 -7.34 9.99 -6.97
C ALA A 134 -8.08 9.54 -8.25
N ASN A 135 -7.45 9.73 -9.42
CA ASN A 135 -8.01 9.28 -10.71
C ASN A 135 -7.89 7.76 -10.91
N PHE A 136 -8.53 7.24 -11.97
CA PHE A 136 -8.54 5.80 -12.28
C PHE A 136 -7.15 5.22 -12.60
N ASP A 137 -6.26 5.98 -13.23
CA ASP A 137 -4.91 5.48 -13.54
C ASP A 137 -4.15 5.18 -12.24
N TYR A 138 -4.22 6.10 -11.28
CA TYR A 138 -3.66 5.92 -9.95
C TYR A 138 -4.37 4.79 -9.18
N ALA A 139 -5.70 4.85 -9.10
CA ALA A 139 -6.50 3.93 -8.29
C ALA A 139 -6.44 2.49 -8.81
N ALA A 140 -6.43 2.27 -10.13
CA ALA A 140 -6.29 0.96 -10.73
C ALA A 140 -4.92 0.35 -10.40
N THR A 141 -3.84 1.13 -10.55
CA THR A 141 -2.47 0.67 -10.24
C THR A 141 -2.32 0.29 -8.76
N LEU A 142 -2.85 1.12 -7.85
CA LEU A 142 -2.85 0.83 -6.41
C LEU A 142 -3.65 -0.44 -6.10
N THR A 143 -4.84 -0.56 -6.69
CA THR A 143 -5.73 -1.70 -6.46
C THR A 143 -5.11 -2.99 -6.97
N GLU A 144 -4.57 -2.99 -8.19
CA GLU A 144 -3.86 -4.16 -8.75
C GLU A 144 -2.74 -4.59 -7.81
N GLY A 145 -1.89 -3.66 -7.35
CA GLY A 145 -0.80 -3.99 -6.46
C GLY A 145 -1.23 -4.66 -5.16
N LEU A 146 -2.31 -4.19 -4.53
CA LEU A 146 -2.87 -4.82 -3.34
C LEU A 146 -3.48 -6.19 -3.64
N LEU A 147 -4.13 -6.35 -4.81
CA LEU A 147 -4.73 -7.60 -5.23
C LEU A 147 -3.69 -8.70 -5.51
N VAL A 148 -2.47 -8.36 -5.96
CA VAL A 148 -1.38 -9.34 -6.08
C VAL A 148 -1.04 -9.96 -4.72
N GLY A 149 -1.06 -9.17 -3.64
CA GLY A 149 -0.94 -9.68 -2.27
C GLY A 149 -2.08 -10.62 -1.89
N GLN A 150 -3.31 -10.28 -2.26
CA GLN A 150 -4.48 -11.13 -2.03
C GLN A 150 -4.45 -12.43 -2.83
N LEU A 151 -3.88 -12.43 -4.04
CA LEU A 151 -3.66 -13.66 -4.81
C LEU A 151 -2.74 -14.61 -4.04
N ALA A 152 -1.66 -14.11 -3.45
CA ALA A 152 -0.78 -14.94 -2.63
C ALA A 152 -1.52 -15.53 -1.41
N LEU A 153 -2.37 -14.72 -0.77
CA LEU A 153 -3.18 -15.17 0.37
C LEU A 153 -4.19 -16.25 -0.02
N ARG A 154 -4.93 -16.06 -1.12
CA ARG A 154 -5.98 -16.99 -1.55
C ARG A 154 -5.46 -18.30 -2.14
N THR A 155 -4.29 -18.27 -2.76
CA THR A 155 -3.66 -19.46 -3.35
C THR A 155 -2.76 -20.19 -2.36
N GLY A 156 -2.30 -19.52 -1.30
CA GLY A 156 -1.27 -20.03 -0.40
C GLY A 156 0.11 -20.11 -1.05
N GLN A 157 0.30 -19.52 -2.24
CA GLN A 157 1.55 -19.57 -2.99
C GLN A 157 2.23 -18.21 -3.06
N SER A 158 3.55 -18.22 -3.27
CA SER A 158 4.24 -17.01 -3.73
C SER A 158 3.84 -16.71 -5.17
N ILE A 159 3.52 -15.46 -5.47
CA ILE A 159 3.11 -14.99 -6.79
C ILE A 159 4.26 -14.22 -7.42
N ALA A 160 4.68 -14.62 -8.63
CA ALA A 160 5.47 -13.81 -9.55
C ALA A 160 4.52 -13.18 -10.59
N TRP A 161 4.44 -11.85 -10.61
CA TRP A 161 3.42 -11.10 -11.33
C TRP A 161 3.98 -10.44 -12.60
N ASP A 162 3.31 -10.68 -13.73
CA ASP A 162 3.50 -9.96 -14.98
C ASP A 162 2.37 -8.91 -15.12
N PRO A 163 2.62 -7.63 -14.80
CA PRO A 163 1.59 -6.59 -14.87
C PRO A 163 1.17 -6.26 -16.30
N GLN A 164 2.05 -6.45 -17.30
CA GLN A 164 1.71 -6.17 -18.69
C GLN A 164 0.71 -7.18 -19.24
N ARG A 165 0.82 -8.44 -18.81
CA ARG A 165 -0.09 -9.51 -19.22
C ARG A 165 -1.23 -9.75 -18.23
N MET A 166 -1.19 -9.11 -17.07
CA MET A 166 -2.01 -9.40 -15.89
C MET A 166 -2.03 -10.90 -15.56
N LYS A 167 -0.85 -11.46 -15.27
CA LYS A 167 -0.69 -12.91 -15.03
C LYS A 167 0.21 -13.23 -13.85
N ALA A 168 -0.19 -14.22 -13.06
CA ALA A 168 0.68 -14.90 -12.13
C ALA A 168 1.49 -15.97 -12.89
N ILE A 169 2.75 -15.67 -13.22
CA ILE A 169 3.61 -16.48 -14.10
C ILE A 169 3.79 -17.91 -13.56
N ASN A 170 3.89 -18.03 -12.24
CA ASN A 170 4.23 -19.26 -11.53
C ASN A 170 3.03 -19.90 -10.80
N CYS A 171 1.81 -19.38 -10.97
CA CYS A 171 0.62 -19.86 -10.26
C CYS A 171 -0.61 -19.88 -11.20
N PRO A 172 -0.68 -20.81 -12.18
CA PRO A 172 -1.77 -20.86 -13.16
C PRO A 172 -3.18 -21.00 -12.56
N GLU A 173 -3.32 -21.61 -11.39
CA GLU A 173 -4.58 -21.74 -10.65
C GLU A 173 -5.18 -20.37 -10.26
N ALA A 174 -4.35 -19.34 -10.14
CA ALA A 174 -4.78 -17.97 -9.88
C ALA A 174 -5.55 -17.36 -11.06
N GLU A 175 -5.43 -17.90 -12.29
CA GLU A 175 -6.06 -17.33 -13.50
C GLU A 175 -7.58 -17.17 -13.32
N SER A 176 -8.23 -18.14 -12.68
CA SER A 176 -9.67 -18.08 -12.39
C SER A 176 -10.08 -16.98 -11.41
N LEU A 177 -9.15 -16.52 -10.57
CA LEU A 177 -9.34 -15.42 -9.63
C LEU A 177 -9.08 -14.07 -10.29
N ILE A 178 -8.10 -14.02 -11.21
CA ILE A 178 -7.72 -12.83 -11.96
C ILE A 178 -8.77 -12.49 -13.02
N LYS A 179 -9.23 -13.51 -13.75
CA LYS A 179 -10.25 -13.41 -14.81
C LYS A 179 -11.45 -14.28 -14.46
N PRO A 180 -12.36 -13.79 -13.61
CA PRO A 180 -13.54 -14.56 -13.24
C PRO A 180 -14.42 -14.80 -14.47
N ARG A 181 -15.08 -15.96 -14.49
CA ARG A 181 -16.09 -16.24 -15.52
C ARG A 181 -17.37 -15.50 -15.17
N PHE A 182 -17.77 -14.56 -16.01
CA PHE A 182 -19.04 -13.89 -15.89
C PHE A 182 -20.19 -14.76 -16.41
N ARG A 183 -21.38 -14.55 -15.84
CA ARG A 183 -22.61 -15.16 -16.34
C ARG A 183 -22.89 -14.59 -17.73
N ARG A 184 -23.39 -15.43 -18.64
CA ARG A 184 -23.78 -15.00 -20.00
C ARG A 184 -24.71 -13.78 -19.95
N GLY A 185 -24.37 -12.72 -20.68
CA GLY A 185 -25.09 -11.44 -20.72
C GLY A 185 -24.65 -10.41 -19.68
N TRP A 186 -23.62 -10.71 -18.88
CA TRP A 186 -23.03 -9.85 -17.85
C TRP A 186 -21.50 -9.76 -17.98
N GLU A 187 -20.98 -10.02 -19.17
CA GLU A 187 -19.56 -9.87 -19.48
C GLU A 187 -19.16 -8.38 -19.46
N ILE A 188 -17.96 -8.08 -18.95
CA ILE A 188 -17.35 -6.73 -18.89
C ILE A 188 -16.34 -6.58 -20.03
#